data_AF-A0A3Q0JJT0-F1
#
_entry.id   AF-A0A3Q0JJT0-F1
#
_cell.length_a   1.000
_cell.length_b   1.000
_cell.length_c   1.000
_cell.angle_alpha   90.00
_cell.angle_beta   90.00
_cell.angle_gamma   90.00
#
_symmetry.space_group_name_H-M   'P 1'
#
loop_
_entity.id
_entity.type
_entity.pdbx_description
1 polymer ?
#
loop_
_entity_poly.entity_id
_entity_poly.type
_entity_poly.pdbx_seq_one_letter_code
_entity_poly.pdbx_strand_id
1 'polypeptide(L)'
;MASNVADINDDELEVYGNQQATNVEITSYAFEVCDSLLNIGPCGNITMGEPAFLSEEFVNTAEPDIELVTTSGHGKNGALCILQRSIRPQIVTTFELPGCTNMWTVVGGASAGNKSEADTHAFLILSQDDSTMVLQTGREINELDSSGFTTHCPSVFAGNIGSNKYIVQVTAMAVHLLQEAELVQTVTLEVESVVVTATMADPYLVLLTQSGELVMLVYKETKQGIVFNGEDKELVNDTRDARFIPPLVSQFHVSLFSPFSWEEIPQTNFPLHEWEHVLCLKNVSMEYEGTLSGLRGYIALGTNYNYSEDVTCRGRILLFDIIEVSVHLC
;
A
#
# COMPACT_ATOMS: atom_id res chain seq x y z
N MET A 1 50.76 -30.91 -23.27
CA MET A 1 51.11 -30.59 -24.67
C MET A 1 49.88 -30.00 -25.31
N ALA A 2 49.87 -28.69 -25.56
CA ALA A 2 48.84 -28.05 -26.35
C ALA A 2 49.08 -28.44 -27.82
N SER A 3 48.07 -29.00 -28.48
CA SER A 3 48.02 -28.99 -29.94
C SER A 3 46.91 -28.04 -30.33
N ASN A 4 47.31 -27.04 -31.09
CA ASN A 4 46.55 -25.88 -31.50
C ASN A 4 45.47 -26.32 -32.49
N VAL A 5 44.20 -26.08 -32.19
CA VAL A 5 43.04 -26.45 -33.04
C VAL A 5 42.80 -25.39 -34.12
N ALA A 6 43.85 -24.73 -34.58
CA ALA A 6 43.79 -23.61 -35.53
C ALA A 6 44.27 -23.97 -36.95
N ASP A 7 44.76 -25.19 -37.17
CA ASP A 7 45.32 -25.64 -38.46
C ASP A 7 44.61 -26.90 -39.00
N ILE A 8 43.28 -26.88 -39.03
CA ILE A 8 42.53 -27.82 -39.90
C ILE A 8 42.19 -27.03 -41.16
N ASN A 9 43.00 -27.24 -42.21
CA ASN A 9 42.74 -26.74 -43.55
C ASN A 9 41.46 -27.41 -44.09
N ASP A 10 40.45 -26.62 -44.43
CA ASP A 10 39.16 -27.09 -44.97
C ASP A 10 39.24 -27.67 -46.39
N ASP A 11 40.41 -27.71 -47.03
CA ASP A 11 40.59 -28.11 -48.43
C ASP A 11 40.98 -29.60 -48.65
N GLU A 12 41.06 -30.44 -47.61
CA GLU A 12 41.54 -31.83 -47.74
C GLU A 12 40.47 -32.95 -47.62
N LEU A 13 39.18 -32.61 -47.75
CA LEU A 13 38.08 -33.59 -47.71
C LEU A 13 37.32 -33.80 -49.03
N GLU A 14 37.88 -33.38 -50.17
CA GLU A 14 37.37 -33.74 -51.50
C GLU A 14 38.11 -34.96 -52.08
N VAL A 15 37.93 -36.12 -51.46
CA VAL A 15 38.38 -37.38 -52.07
C VAL A 15 37.22 -38.38 -52.02
N TYR A 16 36.66 -38.64 -53.20
CA TYR A 16 35.72 -39.70 -53.62
C TYR A 16 34.31 -39.26 -54.04
N GLY A 17 34.21 -38.80 -55.30
CA GLY A 17 33.20 -39.27 -56.25
C GLY A 17 31.91 -38.45 -56.40
N ASN A 18 31.57 -38.12 -57.65
CA ASN A 18 30.30 -37.52 -58.08
C ASN A 18 29.07 -38.19 -57.44
N GLN A 19 28.55 -37.58 -56.38
CA GLN A 19 27.17 -37.73 -55.94
C GLN A 19 26.60 -36.32 -55.83
N GLN A 20 25.39 -36.10 -56.33
CA GLN A 20 24.67 -34.83 -56.19
C GLN A 20 24.80 -34.38 -54.73
N ALA A 21 25.53 -33.29 -54.50
CA ALA A 21 25.73 -32.73 -53.18
C ALA A 21 24.38 -32.25 -52.67
N THR A 22 23.65 -33.12 -51.98
CA THR A 22 22.60 -32.69 -51.08
C THR A 22 23.31 -31.94 -49.97
N ASN A 23 23.35 -30.61 -50.07
CA ASN A 23 23.73 -29.74 -48.95
C ASN A 23 22.79 -30.07 -47.79
N VAL A 24 23.25 -30.91 -46.87
CA VAL A 24 22.56 -31.15 -45.61
C VAL A 24 22.97 -29.99 -44.71
N GLU A 25 22.13 -28.96 -44.64
CA GLU A 25 22.27 -27.94 -43.60
C GLU A 25 22.13 -28.62 -42.24
N ILE A 26 23.25 -28.84 -41.55
CA ILE A 26 23.25 -29.37 -40.20
C ILE A 26 22.77 -28.24 -39.29
N THR A 27 21.52 -28.32 -38.86
CA THR A 27 20.92 -27.37 -37.92
C THR A 27 21.74 -27.34 -36.62
N SER A 28 22.37 -26.20 -36.32
CA SER A 28 23.07 -25.99 -35.07
C SER A 28 22.08 -25.61 -33.96
N TYR A 29 22.12 -26.33 -32.85
CA TYR A 29 21.31 -26.04 -31.67
C TYR A 29 22.18 -25.50 -30.54
N ALA A 30 21.71 -24.46 -29.87
CA ALA A 30 22.31 -23.93 -28.65
C ALA A 30 21.38 -24.23 -27.46
N PHE A 31 21.94 -24.74 -26.37
CA PHE A 31 21.22 -24.98 -25.13
C PHE A 31 21.49 -23.85 -24.13
N GLU A 32 20.43 -23.42 -23.46
CA GLU A 32 20.47 -22.51 -22.31
C GLU A 32 19.87 -23.21 -21.09
N VAL A 33 20.38 -22.89 -19.91
CA VAL A 33 19.87 -23.45 -18.65
C VAL A 33 18.65 -22.65 -18.21
N CYS A 34 17.48 -23.29 -18.16
CA CYS A 34 16.24 -22.64 -17.73
C CYS A 34 16.07 -22.62 -16.20
N ASP A 35 16.52 -23.68 -15.52
CA ASP A 35 16.40 -23.85 -14.07
C ASP A 35 17.41 -24.90 -13.56
N SER A 36 17.64 -24.95 -12.25
CA SER A 36 18.49 -25.93 -11.59
C SER A 36 17.90 -26.36 -10.24
N LEU A 37 17.76 -27.67 -10.05
CA LEU A 37 17.35 -28.24 -8.76
C LEU A 37 18.57 -28.48 -7.88
N LEU A 38 18.47 -28.10 -6.61
CA LEU A 38 19.52 -28.37 -5.62
C LEU A 38 19.67 -29.88 -5.40
N ASN A 39 20.90 -30.38 -5.47
CA ASN A 39 21.23 -31.77 -5.17
C ASN A 39 22.45 -31.84 -4.25
N ILE A 40 22.28 -32.49 -3.09
CA ILE A 40 23.36 -32.69 -2.11
C ILE A 40 24.17 -33.98 -2.36
N GLY A 41 23.72 -34.82 -3.29
CA GLY A 41 24.32 -36.13 -3.56
C GLY A 41 25.31 -36.13 -4.74
N PRO A 42 26.25 -37.10 -4.78
CA PRO A 42 26.56 -38.05 -3.72
C PRO A 42 27.32 -37.39 -2.56
N CYS A 43 27.00 -37.77 -1.32
CA CYS A 43 27.73 -37.32 -0.14
C CYS A 43 28.98 -38.17 0.07
N GLY A 44 30.16 -37.56 -0.01
CA GLY A 44 31.45 -38.22 0.21
C GLY A 44 31.79 -38.39 1.69
N ASN A 45 32.35 -37.34 2.29
CA ASN A 45 32.65 -37.28 3.72
C ASN A 45 31.80 -36.20 4.40
N ILE A 46 31.41 -36.44 5.64
CA ILE A 46 30.61 -35.53 6.47
C ILE A 46 31.39 -35.23 7.73
N THR A 47 31.50 -33.95 8.08
CA THR A 47 32.03 -33.49 9.35
C THR A 47 31.03 -32.57 10.03
N MET A 48 31.22 -32.35 11.33
CA MET A 48 30.38 -31.47 12.14
C MET A 48 31.24 -30.32 12.67
N GLY A 49 30.63 -29.14 12.75
CA GLY A 49 31.28 -27.94 13.27
C GLY A 49 30.28 -27.03 13.96
N GLU A 50 30.81 -26.03 14.65
CA GLU A 50 30.00 -24.94 15.20
C GLU A 50 29.82 -23.85 14.12
N PRO A 51 28.62 -23.27 13.99
CA PRO A 51 28.37 -22.21 13.02
C PRO A 51 29.18 -20.96 13.35
N ALA A 52 29.69 -20.30 12.31
CA ALA A 52 30.53 -19.10 12.47
C ALA A 52 29.76 -17.87 13.01
N PHE A 53 28.46 -17.80 12.74
CA PHE A 53 27.61 -16.67 13.12
C PHE A 53 26.38 -17.17 13.87
N LEU A 54 26.28 -16.75 15.13
CA LEU A 54 25.12 -16.95 15.99
C LEU A 54 24.82 -15.61 16.66
N SER A 55 23.55 -15.26 16.77
CA SER A 55 23.14 -14.09 17.55
C SER A 55 23.54 -14.27 19.01
N GLU A 56 24.00 -13.19 19.66
CA GLU A 56 24.56 -13.21 21.01
C GLU A 56 23.56 -13.77 22.04
N GLU A 57 22.27 -13.59 21.79
CA GLU A 57 21.15 -14.09 22.59
C GLU A 57 21.10 -15.63 22.69
N PHE A 58 21.69 -16.36 21.73
CA PHE A 58 21.63 -17.82 21.69
C PHE A 58 22.93 -18.51 22.13
N VAL A 59 24.00 -17.76 22.40
CA VAL A 59 25.34 -18.31 22.70
C VAL A 59 25.36 -19.15 23.98
N ASN A 60 24.52 -18.81 24.97
CA ASN A 60 24.51 -19.45 26.29
C ASN A 60 23.45 -20.55 26.44
N THR A 61 23.00 -21.15 25.35
CA THR A 61 22.02 -22.23 25.38
C THR A 61 22.65 -23.54 25.86
N ALA A 62 21.88 -24.37 26.57
CA ALA A 62 22.37 -25.66 27.10
C ALA A 62 22.66 -26.70 26.00
N GLU A 63 22.02 -26.56 24.83
CA GLU A 63 22.22 -27.45 23.68
C GLU A 63 23.32 -26.91 22.76
N PRO A 64 24.23 -27.77 22.26
CA PRO A 64 25.30 -27.33 21.38
C PRO A 64 24.79 -26.99 19.99
N ASP A 65 25.27 -25.88 19.45
CA ASP A 65 24.94 -25.44 18.11
C ASP A 65 25.85 -26.09 17.06
N ILE A 66 25.27 -27.01 16.30
CA ILE A 66 26.01 -27.83 15.34
C ILE A 66 25.46 -27.62 13.94
N GLU A 67 26.37 -27.57 12.96
CA GLU A 67 26.10 -27.73 11.54
C GLU A 67 26.90 -28.89 10.95
N LEU A 68 26.38 -29.49 9.87
CA LEU A 68 27.08 -30.55 9.15
C LEU A 68 27.64 -30.01 7.84
N VAL A 69 28.90 -30.30 7.56
CA VAL A 69 29.54 -29.96 6.28
C VAL A 69 29.82 -31.25 5.54
N THR A 70 29.26 -31.40 4.35
CA THR A 70 29.46 -32.57 3.48
C THR A 70 30.09 -32.19 2.15
N THR A 71 30.99 -33.02 1.65
CA THR A 71 31.39 -32.96 0.24
C THR A 71 30.27 -33.55 -0.62
N SER A 72 29.80 -32.80 -1.61
CA SER A 72 28.74 -33.20 -2.53
C SER A 72 29.21 -33.15 -4.00
N GLY A 73 28.54 -33.89 -4.87
CA GLY A 73 28.84 -33.88 -6.29
C GLY A 73 30.17 -34.55 -6.67
N HIS A 74 30.57 -34.39 -7.94
CA HIS A 74 31.81 -34.96 -8.46
C HIS A 74 32.36 -34.15 -9.64
N GLY A 75 33.68 -34.12 -9.81
CA GLY A 75 34.36 -33.45 -10.92
C GLY A 75 34.05 -31.95 -10.97
N LYS A 76 33.60 -31.47 -12.14
CA LYS A 76 33.24 -30.06 -12.35
C LYS A 76 32.06 -29.57 -11.49
N ASN A 77 31.25 -30.49 -10.96
CA ASN A 77 30.08 -30.20 -10.13
C ASN A 77 30.33 -30.56 -8.66
N GLY A 78 31.59 -30.72 -8.24
CA GLY A 78 31.94 -30.94 -6.84
C GLY A 78 31.72 -29.67 -6.01
N ALA A 79 31.07 -29.80 -4.86
CA ALA A 79 30.75 -28.70 -3.95
C ALA A 79 30.89 -29.12 -2.48
N LEU A 80 30.86 -28.14 -1.58
CA LEU A 80 30.64 -28.35 -0.16
C LEU A 80 29.21 -27.90 0.16
N CYS A 81 28.45 -28.74 0.86
CA CYS A 81 27.12 -28.40 1.35
C CYS A 81 27.16 -28.28 2.87
N ILE A 82 26.70 -27.13 3.37
CA ILE A 82 26.48 -26.88 4.79
C ILE A 82 25.00 -27.14 5.08
N LEU A 83 24.73 -28.05 6.01
CA LEU A 83 23.39 -28.51 6.35
C LEU A 83 23.06 -28.06 7.77
N GLN A 84 22.05 -27.19 7.86
CA GLN A 84 21.48 -26.73 9.12
C GLN A 84 20.01 -27.18 9.16
N ARG A 85 19.67 -28.05 10.13
CA ARG A 85 18.31 -28.58 10.26
C ARG A 85 17.34 -27.56 10.83
N SER A 86 17.81 -26.73 11.77
CA SER A 86 17.00 -25.74 12.46
C SER A 86 17.24 -24.36 11.86
N ILE A 87 16.17 -23.56 11.79
CA ILE A 87 16.28 -22.15 11.43
C ILE A 87 16.89 -21.41 12.61
N ARG A 88 17.92 -20.61 12.35
CA ARG A 88 18.60 -19.77 13.32
C ARG A 88 18.26 -18.31 13.01
N PRO A 89 17.32 -17.68 13.73
CA PRO A 89 16.94 -16.31 13.45
C PRO A 89 18.11 -15.38 13.76
N GLN A 90 18.35 -14.41 12.88
CA GLN A 90 19.29 -13.32 13.16
C GLN A 90 18.55 -12.22 13.90
N ILE A 91 18.85 -12.08 15.19
CA ILE A 91 18.27 -11.03 16.02
C ILE A 91 18.91 -9.70 15.65
N VAL A 92 18.09 -8.76 15.18
CA VAL A 92 18.54 -7.40 14.83
C VAL A 92 18.46 -6.49 16.05
N THR A 93 17.35 -6.58 16.80
CA THR A 93 17.13 -5.81 18.02
C THR A 93 16.32 -6.64 19.02
N THR A 94 16.57 -6.43 20.31
CA THR A 94 15.83 -7.09 21.40
C THR A 94 15.25 -6.02 22.33
N PHE A 95 13.98 -6.15 22.70
CA PHE A 95 13.28 -5.28 23.65
C PHE A 95 12.72 -6.10 24.80
N GLU A 96 12.81 -5.58 26.02
CA GLU A 96 12.22 -6.18 27.21
C GLU A 96 10.88 -5.52 27.52
N LEU A 97 9.79 -6.16 27.12
CA LEU A 97 8.42 -5.65 27.32
C LEU A 97 7.66 -6.62 28.25
N PRO A 98 7.65 -6.38 29.57
CA PRO A 98 7.03 -7.28 30.52
C PRO A 98 5.50 -7.24 30.41
N GLY A 99 4.85 -8.36 30.74
CA GLY A 99 3.38 -8.43 30.83
C GLY A 99 2.64 -8.50 29.50
N CYS A 100 3.33 -8.63 28.36
CA CYS A 100 2.69 -8.81 27.07
C CYS A 100 2.15 -10.25 26.91
N THR A 101 0.86 -10.41 26.70
CA THR A 101 0.17 -11.70 26.52
C THR A 101 0.02 -12.07 25.06
N ASN A 102 -0.17 -11.08 24.17
CA ASN A 102 -0.31 -11.27 22.73
C ASN A 102 0.30 -10.10 21.94
N MET A 103 0.59 -10.34 20.66
CA MET A 103 1.13 -9.33 19.75
C MET A 103 0.56 -9.46 18.34
N TRP A 104 0.40 -8.32 17.66
CA TRP A 104 -0.01 -8.23 16.27
C TRP A 104 0.74 -7.10 15.56
N THR A 105 1.09 -7.32 14.29
CA THR A 105 1.55 -6.26 13.40
C THR A 105 0.45 -5.89 12.44
N VAL A 106 0.28 -4.60 12.17
CA VAL A 106 -0.70 -4.08 11.21
C VAL A 106 -0.05 -3.13 10.24
N VAL A 107 -0.51 -3.19 8.99
CA VAL A 107 -0.09 -2.30 7.92
C VAL A 107 -0.81 -0.97 8.08
N GLY A 108 -0.06 0.13 8.03
CA GLY A 108 -0.61 1.49 7.95
C GLY A 108 -0.93 1.81 6.51
N GLY A 109 -1.88 2.71 6.27
CA GLY A 109 -2.22 3.10 4.93
C GLY A 109 -1.04 3.79 4.24
N ALA A 110 -0.86 3.48 2.95
CA ALA A 110 0.09 4.18 2.13
C ALA A 110 -0.29 5.66 2.12
N SER A 111 0.51 6.51 2.76
CA SER A 111 0.43 7.95 2.55
C SER A 111 0.51 8.16 1.03
N ALA A 112 -0.47 8.86 0.46
CA ALA A 112 -0.77 8.91 -0.98
C ALA A 112 0.37 9.44 -1.91
N GLY A 113 1.61 9.55 -1.42
CA GLY A 113 2.80 9.97 -2.17
C GLY A 113 3.79 8.87 -2.55
N ASN A 114 3.87 7.72 -1.86
CA ASN A 114 4.90 6.70 -2.11
C ASN A 114 4.33 5.28 -2.26
N LYS A 115 4.10 4.85 -3.51
CA LYS A 115 3.62 3.50 -3.84
C LYS A 115 4.60 2.36 -3.50
N SER A 116 5.83 2.66 -3.05
CA SER A 116 6.83 1.66 -2.68
C SER A 116 6.75 1.17 -1.22
N GLU A 117 6.04 1.89 -0.35
CA GLU A 117 5.91 1.56 1.09
C GLU A 117 4.53 1.00 1.45
N ALA A 118 3.69 0.70 0.45
CA ALA A 118 2.28 0.36 0.64
C ALA A 118 2.00 -0.96 1.39
N ASP A 119 3.02 -1.72 1.76
CA ASP A 119 2.89 -3.02 2.44
C ASP A 119 3.81 -3.13 3.67
N THR A 120 4.34 -2.02 4.18
CA THR A 120 5.14 -2.04 5.41
C THR A 120 4.26 -2.00 6.64
N HIS A 121 4.56 -2.83 7.64
CA HIS A 121 3.94 -2.72 8.95
C HIS A 121 4.22 -1.34 9.56
N ALA A 122 3.17 -0.66 10.02
CA ALA A 122 3.24 0.68 10.60
C ALA A 122 3.00 0.69 12.12
N PHE A 123 2.30 -0.33 12.64
CA PHE A 123 2.06 -0.45 14.07
C PHE A 123 2.28 -1.88 14.56
N LEU A 124 2.85 -1.99 15.75
CA LEU A 124 2.96 -3.20 16.56
C LEU A 124 2.07 -3.03 17.79
N ILE A 125 1.05 -3.86 17.91
CA ILE A 125 0.04 -3.81 18.97
C ILE A 125 0.31 -4.96 19.93
N LEU A 126 0.46 -4.64 21.21
CA LEU A 126 0.79 -5.58 22.27
C LEU A 126 -0.32 -5.57 23.32
N SER A 127 -1.01 -6.69 23.51
CA SER A 127 -1.97 -6.81 24.62
C SER A 127 -1.23 -7.16 25.89
N GLN A 128 -1.60 -6.50 26.98
CA GLN A 128 -1.20 -6.84 28.35
C GLN A 128 -2.42 -7.38 29.11
N ASP A 129 -2.28 -7.61 30.43
CA ASP A 129 -3.38 -8.16 31.25
C ASP A 129 -4.52 -7.14 31.44
N ASP A 130 -4.18 -5.86 31.58
CA ASP A 130 -5.10 -4.76 31.91
C ASP A 130 -5.07 -3.62 30.89
N SER A 131 -4.17 -3.65 29.92
CA SER A 131 -3.98 -2.58 28.94
C SER A 131 -3.53 -3.09 27.57
N THR A 132 -3.43 -2.19 26.59
CA THR A 132 -2.81 -2.45 25.29
C THR A 132 -1.76 -1.38 25.03
N MET A 133 -0.55 -1.80 24.67
CA MET A 133 0.54 -0.93 24.25
C MET A 133 0.62 -0.92 22.71
N VAL A 134 0.75 0.26 22.12
CA VAL A 134 0.84 0.42 20.66
C VAL A 134 2.14 1.12 20.33
N LEU A 135 2.95 0.49 19.49
CA LEU A 135 4.23 1.01 19.02
C LEU A 135 4.12 1.35 17.54
N GLN A 136 4.49 2.57 17.15
CA GLN A 136 4.61 2.96 15.76
C GLN A 136 5.97 2.51 15.22
N THR A 137 5.96 1.78 14.10
CA THR A 137 7.15 1.29 13.42
C THR A 137 7.54 2.24 12.29
N GLY A 138 8.79 2.68 12.29
CA GLY A 138 9.36 3.53 11.24
C GLY A 138 10.88 3.44 11.26
N ARG A 139 11.57 4.58 11.17
CA ARG A 139 13.04 4.63 11.38
C ARG A 139 13.43 4.22 12.80
N GLU A 140 12.55 4.51 13.75
CA GLU A 140 12.65 4.15 15.16
C GLU A 140 11.29 3.60 15.59
N ILE A 141 11.30 2.77 16.63
CA ILE A 141 10.08 2.22 17.23
C ILE A 141 9.76 3.06 18.45
N ASN A 142 8.62 3.74 18.42
CA ASN A 142 8.17 4.63 19.49
C ASN A 142 6.79 4.24 19.99
N GLU A 143 6.56 4.37 21.30
CA GLU A 143 5.24 4.20 21.89
C GLU A 143 4.31 5.35 21.49
N LEU A 144 3.05 5.00 21.19
CA LEU A 144 2.04 5.92 20.70
C LEU A 144 1.01 6.23 21.79
N ASP A 145 1.27 7.28 22.56
CA ASP A 145 0.41 7.67 23.70
C ASP A 145 -0.93 8.31 23.30
N SER A 146 -0.95 9.02 22.17
CA SER A 146 -2.12 9.77 21.70
C SER A 146 -2.56 9.25 20.33
N SER A 147 -3.46 8.27 20.36
CA SER A 147 -4.06 7.68 19.17
C SER A 147 -5.51 7.30 19.41
N GLY A 148 -6.20 6.94 18.34
CA GLY A 148 -7.54 6.36 18.36
C GLY A 148 -7.56 4.90 18.82
N PHE A 149 -6.38 4.28 19.04
CA PHE A 149 -6.32 2.92 19.59
C PHE A 149 -6.80 2.91 21.03
N THR A 150 -7.46 1.82 21.39
CA THR A 150 -7.87 1.58 22.76
C THR A 150 -6.69 1.01 23.54
N THR A 151 -6.10 1.81 24.42
CA THR A 151 -4.94 1.42 25.25
C THR A 151 -5.32 1.07 26.69
N HIS A 152 -6.51 1.46 27.15
CA HIS A 152 -6.96 1.30 28.54
C HIS A 152 -7.54 -0.09 28.88
N CYS A 153 -7.57 -1.02 27.93
CA CYS A 153 -8.04 -2.38 28.13
C CYS A 153 -7.30 -3.35 27.19
N PRO A 154 -7.32 -4.67 27.46
CA PRO A 154 -6.64 -5.65 26.63
C PRO A 154 -7.31 -5.83 25.27
N SER A 155 -6.47 -6.02 24.25
CA SER A 155 -6.90 -6.32 22.89
C SER A 155 -6.96 -7.84 22.69
N VAL A 156 -8.10 -8.32 22.22
CA VAL A 156 -8.31 -9.74 21.91
C VAL A 156 -7.76 -10.09 20.53
N PHE A 157 -7.84 -9.14 19.60
CA PHE A 157 -7.36 -9.30 18.23
C PHE A 157 -7.08 -7.94 17.59
N ALA A 158 -6.08 -7.88 16.72
CA ALA A 158 -5.89 -6.75 15.82
C ALA A 158 -5.47 -7.24 14.41
N GLY A 159 -5.89 -6.51 13.38
CA GLY A 159 -5.57 -6.86 12.00
C GLY A 159 -6.06 -5.83 10.98
N ASN A 160 -5.78 -6.08 9.70
CA ASN A 160 -6.19 -5.21 8.59
C ASN A 160 -7.48 -5.68 7.88
N ILE A 161 -8.38 -4.75 7.54
CA ILE A 161 -9.61 -5.02 6.77
C ILE A 161 -9.77 -4.02 5.62
N GLY A 162 -10.51 -4.41 4.58
CA GLY A 162 -10.75 -3.54 3.42
C GLY A 162 -9.49 -3.32 2.59
N SER A 163 -8.80 -4.41 2.25
CA SER A 163 -7.54 -4.37 1.48
C SER A 163 -6.46 -3.50 2.12
N ASN A 164 -6.17 -3.72 3.41
CA ASN A 164 -5.18 -2.99 4.20
C ASN A 164 -5.44 -1.49 4.39
N LYS A 165 -6.63 -1.00 4.01
CA LYS A 165 -6.99 0.41 4.18
C LYS A 165 -7.38 0.78 5.61
N TYR A 166 -7.94 -0.16 6.35
CA TYR A 166 -8.38 0.04 7.72
C TYR A 166 -7.75 -0.99 8.66
N ILE A 167 -7.63 -0.59 9.91
CA ILE A 167 -7.16 -1.41 11.01
C ILE A 167 -8.36 -1.72 11.90
N VAL A 168 -8.49 -2.97 12.30
CA VAL A 168 -9.50 -3.44 13.25
C VAL A 168 -8.80 -3.78 14.54
N GLN A 169 -9.28 -3.22 15.65
CA GLN A 169 -8.89 -3.61 16.99
C GLN A 169 -10.13 -4.14 17.73
N VAL A 170 -10.08 -5.38 18.18
CA VAL A 170 -11.15 -6.04 18.92
C VAL A 170 -10.78 -6.05 20.40
N THR A 171 -11.65 -5.49 21.23
CA THR A 171 -11.58 -5.58 22.69
C THR A 171 -12.61 -6.60 23.20
N ALA A 172 -12.66 -6.81 24.52
CA ALA A 172 -13.62 -7.73 25.12
C ALA A 172 -15.09 -7.39 24.76
N MET A 173 -15.43 -6.10 24.59
CA MET A 173 -16.81 -5.62 24.46
C MET A 173 -17.08 -4.73 23.23
N ALA A 174 -16.06 -4.41 22.45
CA ALA A 174 -16.21 -3.54 21.29
C ALA A 174 -15.25 -3.90 20.15
N VAL A 175 -15.63 -3.53 18.93
CA VAL A 175 -14.77 -3.57 17.75
C VAL A 175 -14.53 -2.14 17.30
N HIS A 176 -13.26 -1.74 17.25
CA HIS A 176 -12.82 -0.43 16.80
C HIS A 176 -12.27 -0.56 15.38
N LEU A 177 -12.74 0.32 14.50
CA LEU A 177 -12.23 0.49 13.15
C LEU A 177 -11.43 1.79 13.12
N LEU A 178 -10.17 1.68 12.72
CA LEU A 178 -9.23 2.79 12.65
C LEU A 178 -8.74 2.97 11.22
N GLN A 179 -8.40 4.20 10.88
CA GLN A 179 -7.64 4.55 9.69
C GLN A 179 -6.35 5.22 10.18
N GLU A 180 -5.21 4.60 9.89
CA GLU A 180 -3.93 4.93 10.54
C GLU A 180 -4.03 4.85 12.08
N ALA A 181 -3.83 5.98 12.76
CA ALA A 181 -3.97 6.14 14.19
C ALA A 181 -5.26 6.88 14.59
N GLU A 182 -6.19 7.12 13.67
CA GLU A 182 -7.45 7.80 13.96
C GLU A 182 -8.63 6.81 14.06
N LEU A 183 -9.44 6.95 15.11
CA LEU A 183 -10.62 6.11 15.31
C LEU A 183 -11.75 6.57 14.38
N VAL A 184 -12.17 5.69 13.47
CA VAL A 184 -13.24 5.96 12.51
C VAL A 184 -14.60 5.54 13.08
N GLN A 185 -14.68 4.32 13.61
CA GLN A 185 -15.94 3.76 14.10
C GLN A 185 -15.68 2.86 15.30
N THR A 186 -16.61 2.86 16.26
CA THR A 186 -16.67 1.86 17.33
C THR A 186 -18.01 1.14 17.25
N VAL A 187 -17.98 -0.18 17.16
CA VAL A 187 -19.14 -1.06 17.23
C VAL A 187 -19.14 -1.71 18.61
N THR A 188 -20.02 -1.22 19.48
CA THR A 188 -20.26 -1.84 20.79
C THR A 188 -20.98 -3.18 20.58
N LEU A 189 -20.51 -4.23 21.22
CA LEU A 189 -21.08 -5.57 21.09
C LEU A 189 -22.18 -5.78 22.14
N GLU A 190 -23.40 -6.05 21.70
CA GLU A 190 -24.55 -6.37 22.56
C GLU A 190 -24.56 -7.88 22.89
N VAL A 191 -23.45 -8.38 23.44
CA VAL A 191 -23.27 -9.81 23.76
C VAL A 191 -23.44 -10.05 25.27
N GLU A 192 -23.92 -11.25 25.64
CA GLU A 192 -24.12 -11.62 27.05
C GLU A 192 -22.80 -11.82 27.82
N SER A 193 -21.70 -12.13 27.10
CA SER A 193 -20.39 -12.40 27.69
C SER A 193 -19.24 -11.81 26.85
N VAL A 194 -18.05 -11.75 27.43
CA VAL A 194 -16.88 -11.15 26.78
C VAL A 194 -16.41 -11.94 25.56
N VAL A 195 -15.91 -11.23 24.56
CA VAL A 195 -15.22 -11.82 23.40
C VAL A 195 -13.90 -12.44 23.88
N VAL A 196 -13.69 -13.71 23.55
CA VAL A 196 -12.48 -14.46 23.91
C VAL A 196 -11.53 -14.67 22.73
N THR A 197 -12.06 -14.69 21.51
CA THR A 197 -11.24 -14.79 20.30
C THR A 197 -11.96 -14.16 19.11
N ALA A 198 -11.19 -13.73 18.12
CA ALA A 198 -11.68 -13.22 16.86
C ALA A 198 -10.80 -13.72 15.72
N THR A 199 -11.42 -13.87 14.55
CA THR A 199 -10.74 -14.21 13.31
C THR A 199 -11.29 -13.38 12.16
N MET A 200 -10.46 -13.11 11.17
CA MET A 200 -10.79 -12.19 10.09
C MET A 200 -10.39 -12.77 8.75
N ALA A 201 -11.28 -12.62 7.78
CA ALA A 201 -11.07 -12.97 6.38
C ALA A 201 -11.79 -11.90 5.54
N ASP A 202 -11.04 -10.90 5.07
CA ASP A 202 -11.58 -9.71 4.38
C ASP A 202 -12.68 -10.07 3.37
N PRO A 203 -13.92 -9.51 3.48
CA PRO A 203 -14.39 -8.43 4.38
C PRO A 203 -15.12 -8.89 5.66
N TYR A 204 -14.94 -10.12 6.09
CA TYR A 204 -15.64 -10.73 7.21
C TYR A 204 -14.78 -10.75 8.49
N LEU A 205 -15.38 -10.38 9.61
CA LEU A 205 -14.82 -10.53 10.96
C LEU A 205 -15.76 -11.41 11.78
N VAL A 206 -15.24 -12.46 12.39
CA VAL A 206 -16.00 -13.38 13.23
C VAL A 206 -15.44 -13.34 14.65
N LEU A 207 -16.32 -13.18 15.62
CA LEU A 207 -16.04 -13.12 17.05
C LEU A 207 -16.66 -14.34 17.74
N LEU A 208 -15.96 -14.87 18.74
CA LEU A 208 -16.48 -15.91 19.63
C LEU A 208 -16.45 -15.38 21.07
N THR A 209 -17.60 -15.47 21.74
CA THR A 209 -17.74 -15.07 23.15
C THR A 209 -17.47 -16.23 24.10
N GLN A 210 -17.27 -15.92 25.38
CA GLN A 210 -17.03 -16.93 26.42
C GLN A 210 -18.24 -17.88 26.61
N SER A 211 -19.46 -17.42 26.36
CA SER A 211 -20.69 -18.23 26.38
C SER A 211 -20.85 -19.12 25.15
N GLY A 212 -20.00 -18.98 24.14
CA GLY A 212 -20.04 -19.76 22.89
C GLY A 212 -20.90 -19.13 21.79
N GLU A 213 -21.31 -17.87 21.94
CA GLU A 213 -22.02 -17.13 20.90
C GLU A 213 -21.05 -16.68 19.79
N LEU A 214 -21.47 -16.80 18.53
CA LEU A 214 -20.72 -16.34 17.36
C LEU A 214 -21.35 -15.08 16.81
N VAL A 215 -20.55 -14.01 16.69
CA VAL A 215 -20.97 -12.75 16.08
C VAL A 215 -20.17 -12.55 14.80
N MET A 216 -20.85 -12.36 13.67
CA MET A 216 -20.22 -12.04 12.39
C MET A 216 -20.49 -10.59 12.02
N LEU A 217 -19.42 -9.83 11.80
CA LEU A 217 -19.44 -8.48 11.26
C LEU A 217 -18.92 -8.49 9.82
N VAL A 218 -19.48 -7.63 8.99
CA VAL A 218 -19.08 -7.48 7.59
C VAL A 218 -18.70 -6.03 7.33
N TYR A 219 -17.48 -5.83 6.87
CA TYR A 219 -17.03 -4.52 6.40
C TYR A 219 -17.69 -4.21 5.05
N LYS A 220 -18.33 -3.03 4.96
CA LYS A 220 -18.92 -2.52 3.73
C LYS A 220 -18.61 -1.04 3.60
N GLU A 221 -18.03 -0.64 2.47
CA GLU A 221 -17.95 0.77 2.11
C GLU A 221 -19.35 1.27 1.72
N THR A 222 -19.96 2.05 2.59
CA THR A 222 -21.21 2.74 2.25
C THR A 222 -20.84 4.02 1.51
N LYS A 223 -21.07 4.06 0.20
CA LYS A 223 -20.94 5.31 -0.57
C LYS A 223 -22.19 6.14 -0.31
N GLN A 224 -22.04 7.31 0.30
CA GLN A 224 -23.14 8.23 0.49
C GLN A 224 -23.55 8.81 -0.86
N GLY A 225 -24.81 8.63 -1.24
CA GLY A 225 -25.43 9.31 -2.36
C GLY A 225 -26.14 10.57 -1.86
N ILE A 226 -26.21 11.59 -2.70
CA ILE A 226 -27.10 12.72 -2.48
C ILE A 226 -28.37 12.45 -3.27
N VAL A 227 -29.51 12.41 -2.60
CA VAL A 227 -30.83 12.41 -3.23
C VAL A 227 -31.36 13.84 -3.19
N PHE A 228 -31.84 14.32 -4.33
CA PHE A 228 -32.44 15.64 -4.46
C PHE A 228 -33.96 15.51 -4.31
N ASN A 229 -34.52 16.15 -3.27
CA ASN A 229 -35.97 16.30 -3.09
C ASN A 229 -36.34 17.76 -3.38
N GLY A 230 -36.41 18.12 -4.67
CA GLY A 230 -36.55 19.52 -5.07
C GLY A 230 -35.27 20.32 -4.81
N GLU A 231 -35.31 21.33 -3.93
CA GLU A 231 -34.14 22.12 -3.55
C GLU A 231 -33.31 21.50 -2.41
N ASP A 232 -33.90 20.57 -1.66
CA ASP A 232 -33.25 19.95 -0.51
C ASP A 232 -32.33 18.80 -0.93
N LYS A 233 -31.12 18.80 -0.38
CA LYS A 233 -30.11 17.74 -0.56
C LYS A 233 -30.16 16.82 0.65
N GLU A 234 -30.64 15.60 0.46
CA GLU A 234 -30.62 14.58 1.50
C GLU A 234 -29.46 13.61 1.26
N LEU A 235 -28.61 13.47 2.28
CA LEU A 235 -27.57 12.44 2.30
C LEU A 235 -28.23 11.10 2.58
N VAL A 236 -28.19 10.21 1.60
CA VAL A 236 -28.74 8.86 1.72
C VAL A 236 -27.60 7.86 1.71
N ASN A 237 -27.57 7.02 2.74
CA ASN A 237 -26.72 5.84 2.79
C ASN A 237 -27.30 4.80 1.85
N ASP A 238 -26.77 4.71 0.63
CA ASP A 238 -27.29 3.81 -0.39
C ASP A 238 -26.44 2.53 -0.47
N THR A 239 -27.04 1.40 -0.09
CA THR A 239 -26.41 0.07 -0.17
C THR A 239 -26.64 -0.54 -1.54
N ARG A 240 -25.86 -0.10 -2.54
CA ARG A 240 -25.92 -0.66 -3.91
C ARG A 240 -24.95 -1.84 -4.10
N ASP A 241 -25.25 -2.70 -5.07
CA ASP A 241 -24.41 -3.82 -5.52
C ASP A 241 -23.01 -3.32 -5.94
N ALA A 242 -21.97 -4.14 -5.74
CA ALA A 242 -20.59 -3.86 -6.15
C ALA A 242 -20.42 -3.52 -7.64
N ARG A 243 -21.36 -3.93 -8.52
CA ARG A 243 -21.36 -3.56 -9.94
C ARG A 243 -21.94 -2.17 -10.23
N PHE A 244 -22.49 -1.49 -9.23
CA PHE A 244 -23.07 -0.17 -9.41
C PHE A 244 -21.97 0.87 -9.64
N ILE A 245 -21.98 1.50 -10.81
CA ILE A 245 -21.07 2.60 -11.14
C ILE A 245 -21.67 3.88 -10.56
N PRO A 246 -21.04 4.52 -9.56
CA PRO A 246 -21.57 5.76 -9.00
C PRO A 246 -21.49 6.90 -10.04
N PRO A 247 -22.45 7.83 -10.02
CA PRO A 247 -22.35 9.02 -10.85
C PRO A 247 -21.14 9.86 -10.43
N LEU A 248 -20.43 10.43 -11.42
CA LEU A 248 -19.31 11.33 -11.17
C LEU A 248 -19.85 12.73 -10.90
N VAL A 249 -19.37 13.37 -9.83
CA VAL A 249 -19.65 14.78 -9.52
C VAL A 249 -18.53 15.63 -10.09
N SER A 250 -18.88 16.64 -10.89
CA SER A 250 -17.89 17.58 -11.42
C SER A 250 -17.64 18.71 -10.42
N GLN A 251 -16.37 19.06 -10.21
CA GLN A 251 -15.95 20.24 -9.47
C GLN A 251 -15.05 21.09 -10.37
N PHE A 252 -15.45 22.34 -10.60
CA PHE A 252 -14.70 23.29 -11.44
C PHE A 252 -13.82 24.18 -10.56
N HIS A 253 -12.73 24.69 -11.12
CA HIS A 253 -11.92 25.75 -10.53
C HIS A 253 -11.50 26.74 -11.60
N VAL A 254 -11.13 27.96 -11.21
CA VAL A 254 -10.55 28.98 -12.10
C VAL A 254 -9.14 29.27 -11.61
N SER A 255 -8.17 29.27 -12.53
CA SER A 255 -6.77 29.62 -12.26
C SER A 255 -6.24 30.54 -13.35
N LEU A 256 -5.25 31.36 -13.00
CA LEU A 256 -4.55 32.22 -13.96
C LEU A 256 -3.24 31.56 -14.38
N PHE A 257 -2.89 31.73 -15.66
CA PHE A 257 -1.67 31.22 -16.24
C PHE A 257 -0.80 32.36 -16.74
N SER A 258 0.51 32.22 -16.55
CA SER A 258 1.50 33.14 -17.12
C SER A 258 1.46 33.06 -18.65
N PRO A 259 1.30 34.19 -19.36
CA PRO A 259 1.25 34.18 -20.83
C PRO A 259 2.61 33.86 -21.48
N PHE A 260 3.70 33.88 -20.69
CA PHE A 260 5.05 33.59 -21.17
C PHE A 260 5.47 32.14 -20.88
N SER A 261 5.29 31.69 -19.64
CA SER A 261 5.74 30.36 -19.21
C SER A 261 4.65 29.29 -19.30
N TRP A 262 3.38 29.68 -19.43
CA TRP A 262 2.23 28.76 -19.34
C TRP A 262 2.16 27.99 -18.02
N GLU A 263 2.79 28.51 -16.97
CA GLU A 263 2.70 27.97 -15.62
C GLU A 263 1.54 28.64 -14.87
N GLU A 264 0.90 27.88 -13.99
CA GLU A 264 -0.16 28.40 -13.11
C GLU A 264 0.45 29.43 -12.14
N ILE A 265 -0.21 30.58 -12.02
CA ILE A 265 0.21 31.62 -11.09
C ILE A 265 -0.18 31.17 -9.67
N PRO A 266 0.77 31.09 -8.71
CA PRO A 266 0.49 30.65 -7.35
C PRO A 266 -0.63 31.47 -6.71
N GLN A 267 -1.44 30.83 -5.87
CA GLN A 267 -2.57 31.46 -5.14
C GLN A 267 -3.72 32.01 -6.01
N THR A 268 -3.75 31.70 -7.32
CA THR A 268 -4.88 32.12 -8.19
C THR A 268 -5.94 31.05 -8.38
N ASN A 269 -5.73 29.85 -7.81
CA ASN A 269 -6.68 28.75 -7.87
C ASN A 269 -7.91 29.06 -6.99
N PHE A 270 -9.04 29.28 -7.64
CA PHE A 270 -10.33 29.52 -6.99
C PHE A 270 -11.27 28.33 -7.24
N PRO A 271 -11.48 27.45 -6.25
CA PRO A 271 -12.40 26.33 -6.38
C PRO A 271 -13.86 26.80 -6.35
N LEU A 272 -14.68 26.30 -7.28
CA LEU A 272 -16.13 26.48 -7.23
C LEU A 272 -16.78 25.43 -6.31
N HIS A 273 -18.04 25.68 -5.94
CA HIS A 273 -18.79 24.71 -5.13
C HIS A 273 -19.05 23.43 -5.91
N GLU A 274 -19.29 22.33 -5.20
CA GLU A 274 -19.74 21.08 -5.82
C GLU A 274 -21.01 21.31 -6.64
N TRP A 275 -21.11 20.67 -7.80
CA TRP A 275 -22.22 20.82 -8.76
C TRP A 275 -22.36 22.20 -9.40
N GLU A 276 -21.40 23.11 -9.15
CA GLU A 276 -21.35 24.40 -9.81
C GLU A 276 -20.55 24.28 -11.11
N HIS A 277 -21.27 24.28 -12.23
CA HIS A 277 -20.68 24.18 -13.56
C HIS A 277 -20.35 25.57 -14.10
N VAL A 278 -19.13 25.73 -14.61
CA VAL A 278 -18.75 26.91 -15.39
C VAL A 278 -19.37 26.80 -16.78
N LEU A 279 -20.19 27.78 -17.15
CA LEU A 279 -20.81 27.85 -18.48
C LEU A 279 -20.08 28.81 -19.40
N CYS A 280 -19.61 29.94 -18.87
CA CYS A 280 -18.89 30.93 -19.65
C CYS A 280 -17.87 31.69 -18.80
N LEU A 281 -16.79 32.11 -19.45
CA LEU A 281 -15.74 32.96 -18.91
C LEU A 281 -15.44 34.05 -19.93
N LYS A 282 -15.48 35.32 -19.53
CA LYS A 282 -15.23 36.45 -20.44
C LYS A 282 -14.53 37.59 -19.74
N ASN A 283 -13.57 38.21 -20.42
CA ASN A 283 -13.02 39.49 -20.01
C ASN A 283 -14.01 40.61 -20.38
N VAL A 284 -14.41 41.40 -19.40
CA VAL A 284 -15.38 42.50 -19.56
C VAL A 284 -14.77 43.80 -19.04
N SER A 285 -14.99 44.89 -19.77
CA SER A 285 -14.63 46.24 -19.31
C SER A 285 -15.88 46.92 -18.75
N MET A 286 -15.81 47.36 -17.50
CA MET A 286 -16.90 48.03 -16.80
C MET A 286 -16.48 49.42 -16.37
N GLU A 287 -17.45 50.33 -16.21
CA GLU A 287 -17.21 51.71 -15.80
C GLU A 287 -16.56 51.77 -14.40
N TYR A 288 -15.47 52.53 -14.28
CA TYR A 288 -14.70 52.66 -13.05
C TYR A 288 -14.05 54.05 -12.94
N GLU A 289 -14.46 54.80 -11.91
CA GLU A 289 -14.05 56.19 -11.67
C GLU A 289 -12.55 56.37 -11.35
N GLY A 290 -11.84 55.28 -11.04
CA GLY A 290 -10.42 55.32 -10.64
C GLY A 290 -9.40 55.17 -11.77
N THR A 291 -9.82 55.12 -13.04
CA THR A 291 -8.92 54.96 -14.21
C THR A 291 -9.06 56.11 -15.19
N LEU A 292 -7.98 56.48 -15.89
CA LEU A 292 -7.98 57.56 -16.90
C LEU A 292 -8.93 57.28 -18.08
N SER A 293 -9.18 56.01 -18.39
CA SER A 293 -10.12 55.56 -19.42
C SER A 293 -11.58 55.57 -18.96
N GLY A 294 -11.83 55.70 -17.65
CA GLY A 294 -13.16 55.46 -17.05
C GLY A 294 -13.62 54.00 -17.09
N LEU A 295 -12.74 53.05 -17.47
CA LEU A 295 -13.07 51.63 -17.63
C LEU A 295 -12.01 50.75 -16.98
N ARG A 296 -12.45 49.73 -16.23
CA ARG A 296 -11.60 48.69 -15.63
C ARG A 296 -11.98 47.29 -16.14
N GLY A 297 -10.98 46.45 -16.40
CA GLY A 297 -11.17 45.08 -16.84
C GLY A 297 -11.44 44.14 -15.67
N TYR A 298 -12.40 43.23 -15.86
CA TYR A 298 -12.77 42.18 -14.92
C TYR A 298 -12.92 40.86 -15.67
N ILE A 299 -12.71 39.75 -14.98
CA ILE A 299 -13.10 38.43 -15.49
C ILE A 299 -14.50 38.13 -14.97
N ALA A 300 -15.47 38.05 -15.88
CA ALA A 300 -16.82 37.60 -15.61
C ALA A 300 -16.93 36.09 -15.85
N LEU A 301 -17.39 35.36 -14.84
CA LEU A 301 -17.64 33.93 -14.88
C LEU A 301 -19.14 33.67 -14.66
N GLY A 302 -19.80 33.06 -15.63
CA GLY A 302 -21.18 32.60 -15.50
C GLY A 302 -21.22 31.14 -15.05
N THR A 303 -21.85 30.88 -13.92
CA THR A 303 -21.95 29.55 -13.33
C THR A 303 -23.40 29.09 -13.22
N ASN A 304 -23.61 27.78 -13.18
CA ASN A 304 -24.93 27.18 -13.01
C ASN A 304 -24.86 25.94 -12.13
N TYR A 305 -25.84 25.78 -11.26
CA TYR A 305 -26.10 24.57 -10.50
C TYR A 305 -27.15 23.74 -11.25
N ASN A 306 -26.75 22.55 -11.70
CA ASN A 306 -27.65 21.62 -12.37
C ASN A 306 -27.78 20.34 -11.53
N TYR A 307 -28.99 20.09 -11.04
CA TYR A 307 -29.32 18.99 -10.13
C TYR A 307 -30.36 18.01 -10.73
N SER A 308 -30.38 17.84 -12.06
CA SER A 308 -31.36 17.08 -12.86
C SER A 308 -32.51 17.93 -13.44
N GLU A 309 -33.35 17.32 -14.28
CA GLU A 309 -34.50 17.93 -14.97
C GLU A 309 -35.57 18.46 -13.99
N ASP A 310 -35.73 17.78 -12.86
CA ASP A 310 -36.80 18.07 -11.88
C ASP A 310 -36.46 19.22 -10.90
N VAL A 311 -35.23 19.76 -10.96
CA VAL A 311 -34.77 20.83 -10.06
C VAL A 311 -34.52 22.10 -10.87
N THR A 312 -35.08 23.22 -10.42
CA THR A 312 -34.88 24.50 -11.11
C THR A 312 -33.40 24.89 -11.11
N CYS A 313 -32.85 25.15 -12.30
CA CYS A 313 -31.48 25.64 -12.45
C CYS A 313 -31.33 27.02 -11.81
N ARG A 314 -30.29 27.20 -11.01
CA ARG A 314 -29.89 28.50 -10.46
C ARG A 314 -28.43 28.73 -10.79
N GLY A 315 -28.09 29.95 -11.17
CA GLY A 315 -26.73 30.33 -11.48
C GLY A 315 -26.34 31.61 -10.75
N ARG A 316 -25.04 31.90 -10.77
CA ARG A 316 -24.51 33.19 -10.33
C ARG A 316 -23.49 33.70 -11.34
N ILE A 317 -23.28 35.00 -11.31
CA ILE A 317 -22.21 35.65 -12.07
C ILE A 317 -21.17 36.09 -11.06
N LEU A 318 -19.95 35.57 -11.20
CA LEU A 318 -18.80 35.97 -10.40
C LEU A 318 -17.96 36.96 -11.22
N LEU A 319 -17.53 38.04 -10.57
CA LEU A 319 -16.66 39.06 -11.17
C LEU A 319 -15.35 39.05 -10.39
N PHE A 320 -14.28 38.65 -11.07
CA PHE A 320 -12.94 38.64 -10.51
C PHE A 320 -12.19 39.91 -10.92
N ASP A 321 -11.69 40.62 -9.91
CA ASP A 321 -10.75 41.72 -10.06
C ASP A 321 -9.33 41.15 -9.97
N ILE A 322 -8.53 41.36 -11.02
CA ILE A 322 -7.15 40.89 -11.04
C ILE A 322 -6.28 41.98 -10.42
N ILE A 323 -5.75 41.71 -9.23
CA ILE A 323 -4.87 42.63 -8.52
C ILE A 323 -3.44 42.15 -8.71
N GLU A 324 -2.61 43.00 -9.32
CA GLU A 324 -1.17 42.72 -9.46
C GLU A 324 -0.48 43.00 -8.12
N VAL A 325 -0.09 41.94 -7.42
CA VAL A 325 0.67 42.06 -6.17
C VAL A 325 2.16 42.02 -6.53
N SER A 326 2.79 43.19 -6.55
CA SER A 326 4.25 43.29 -6.69
C SER A 326 4.90 42.77 -5.39
N VAL A 327 5.29 41.50 -5.38
CA VAL A 327 6.05 40.93 -4.26
C VAL A 327 7.39 41.67 -4.21
N HIS A 328 7.52 42.63 -3.30
CA HIS A 328 8.83 43.15 -2.93
C HIS A 328 9.53 42.02 -2.17
N LEU A 329 10.46 41.34 -2.86
CA LEU A 329 11.42 40.44 -2.22
C LEU A 329 12.21 41.26 -1.19
N CYS A 330 11.86 41.10 0.09
CA CYS A 330 12.71 41.44 1.22
C CYS A 330 13.57 40.24 1.58
#